data_AF-A0A6J4VV31-F1
#
_entry.id   AF-A0A6J4VV31-F1
#
_cell.length_a   1.000
_cell.length_b   1.000
_cell.length_c   1.000
_cell.angle_alpha   90.00
_cell.angle_beta   90.00
_cell.angle_gamma   90.00
#
_symmetry.space_group_name_H-M   'P 1'
#
loop_
_entity.id
_entity.type
_entity.pdbx_description
1 polymer ?
#
loop_
_entity_poly.entity_id
_entity_poly.type
_entity_poly.pdbx_seq_one_letter_code
_entity_poly.pdbx_strand_id
1 'polypeptide(L)' 'MGFTNKQVRVWSRWIHLIGAWLIGAFVYSPGRDEAWFVLVMQLGVIPVLTLTGIAMWKQALVGRWLGTGHPTKM' A
#
# COMPACT_ATOMS: atom_id res chain seq x y z
N MET A 1 -7.33 -19.12 -7.41
CA MET A 1 -6.93 -19.27 -5.99
C MET A 1 -6.83 -17.87 -5.40
N GLY A 2 -7.73 -17.49 -4.47
CA GLY A 2 -7.70 -16.17 -3.86
C GLY A 2 -6.56 -16.02 -2.84
N PHE A 3 -6.09 -14.80 -2.60
CA PHE A 3 -5.09 -14.52 -1.57
C PHE A 3 -5.68 -14.71 -0.17
N THR A 4 -4.91 -15.30 0.75
CA THR A 4 -5.32 -15.43 2.17
C THR A 4 -5.22 -14.09 2.91
N ASN A 5 -5.99 -13.91 3.98
CA ASN A 5 -5.91 -12.72 4.84
C ASN A 5 -4.50 -12.46 5.41
N LYS A 6 -3.75 -13.53 5.71
CA LYS A 6 -2.35 -13.41 6.16
C LYS A 6 -1.46 -12.88 5.03
N GLN A 7 -1.60 -13.40 3.81
CA GLN A 7 -0.86 -12.93 2.65
C GLN A 7 -1.20 -11.48 2.31
N VAL A 8 -2.47 -11.09 2.30
CA VAL A 8 -2.89 -9.70 2.03
C VAL A 8 -2.23 -8.74 3.02
N ARG A 9 -2.26 -9.05 4.32
CA ARG A 9 -1.61 -8.21 5.34
C ARG A 9 -0.10 -8.08 5.14
N VAL A 10 0.57 -9.18 4.79
CA VAL A 10 2.03 -9.19 4.57
C VAL A 10 2.39 -8.37 3.33
N TRP A 11 1.69 -8.59 2.22
CA TRP A 11 1.92 -7.86 0.97
C TRP A 11 1.62 -6.36 1.11
N SER A 12 0.50 -5.99 1.74
CA SER A 12 0.19 -4.57 1.99
C SER A 12 1.30 -3.88 2.78
N ARG A 13 1.84 -4.55 3.82
CA ARG A 13 2.96 -4.01 4.60
C ARG A 13 4.21 -3.83 3.76
N TRP A 14 4.62 -4.85 3.01
CA TRP A 14 5.82 -4.77 2.18
C TRP A 14 5.71 -3.70 1.09
N ILE A 15 4.57 -3.61 0.40
CA ILE A 15 4.33 -2.57 -0.60
C ILE A 15 4.40 -1.18 0.06
N HIS A 16 3.80 -1.01 1.24
CA HIS A 16 3.83 0.26 1.95
C HIS A 16 5.24 0.66 2.40
N LEU A 17 6.02 -0.29 2.93
CA LEU A 17 7.41 -0.05 3.35
C LEU A 17 8.31 0.29 2.17
N ILE A 18 8.18 -0.42 1.04
CA ILE A 18 8.91 -0.11 -0.19
C ILE A 18 8.52 1.28 -0.70
N GLY A 19 7.23 1.60 -0.73
CA GLY A 19 6.77 2.94 -1.12
C GLY A 19 7.30 4.03 -0.19
N ALA A 20 7.34 3.80 1.13
CA ALA A 20 7.85 4.76 2.09
C ALA A 20 9.36 4.98 1.91
N TRP A 21 10.10 3.92 1.60
CA TRP A 21 11.50 4.01 1.22
C TRP A 21 11.70 4.82 -0.07
N LEU A 22 10.86 4.62 -1.10
CA LEU A 22 10.89 5.42 -2.32
C LEU A 22 10.59 6.90 -2.07
N ILE A 23 9.70 7.22 -1.13
CA ILE A 23 9.46 8.61 -0.70
C ILE A 23 10.72 9.20 -0.06
N GLY A 24 11.39 8.46 0.82
CA GLY A 24 12.67 8.87 1.39
C GLY A 24 13.72 9.11 0.30
N ALA A 25 13.85 8.19 -0.65
CA ALA A 25 14.74 8.33 -1.80
C ALA A 25 14.38 9.56 -2.64
N PHE A 26 13.10 9.81 -2.93
CA PHE A 26 12.66 10.98 -3.69
C PHE A 26 12.99 12.31 -3.00
N VAL A 27 12.79 12.40 -1.69
CA VAL A 27 13.08 13.63 -0.92
C VAL A 27 14.57 13.98 -0.97
N TYR A 28 15.44 12.96 -0.90
CA TYR A 28 16.90 13.13 -0.84
C TYR A 28 17.62 12.91 -2.18
N SER A 29 16.90 12.61 -3.26
CA SER A 29 17.49 12.37 -4.58
C SER A 29 17.51 13.66 -5.43
N PRO A 30 18.60 13.95 -6.16
CA PRO A 30 18.62 14.99 -7.18
C PRO A 30 17.68 14.68 -8.36
N GLY A 31 17.24 13.43 -8.53
CA GLY A 31 16.33 13.02 -9.60
C GLY A 31 14.96 13.71 -9.57
N ARG A 32 14.61 14.43 -8.48
CA ARG A 32 13.38 15.25 -8.42
C ARG A 32 13.33 16.39 -9.42
N ASP A 33 14.47 16.74 -10.01
CA ASP A 33 14.57 17.75 -11.07
C ASP A 33 14.11 17.19 -12.43
N GLU A 34 14.01 15.85 -12.54
CA GLU A 34 13.53 15.15 -13.73
C GLU A 34 12.01 14.96 -13.72
N ALA A 35 11.33 15.51 -14.71
CA ALA A 35 9.86 15.51 -14.78
C ALA A 35 9.25 14.09 -14.78
N TRP A 36 9.91 13.13 -15.44
CA TRP A 36 9.42 11.75 -15.48
C TRP A 36 9.46 11.08 -14.09
N PHE A 37 10.48 11.41 -13.29
CA PHE A 37 10.63 10.83 -11.95
C PHE A 37 9.57 11.40 -11.00
N VAL A 38 9.32 12.70 -11.08
CA VAL A 38 8.23 13.36 -10.32
C VAL A 38 6.87 12.76 -10.69
N LEU A 39 6.59 12.54 -11.98
CA LEU A 39 5.34 11.93 -12.44
C LEU A 39 5.14 10.51 -11.89
N VAL A 40 6.18 9.67 -11.90
CA VAL A 40 6.12 8.32 -11.32
C VAL A 40 5.81 8.38 -9.82
N MET A 41 6.43 9.32 -9.10
CA MET A 41 6.17 9.49 -7.67
C MET A 41 4.75 9.96 -7.38
N GLN A 42 4.25 10.94 -8.15
CA GLN A 42 2.92 11.52 -7.95
C GLN A 42 1.77 10.62 -8.38
N LEU A 43 1.91 9.89 -9.49
CA LEU A 43 0.83 9.08 -10.06
C LEU A 43 0.96 7.58 -9.75
N GLY A 44 2.16 7.12 -9.38
CA GLY A 44 2.41 5.74 -8.99
C GLY A 44 2.58 5.59 -7.48
N VAL A 45 3.69 6.12 -6.96
CA VAL A 45 4.13 5.82 -5.59
C VAL A 45 3.18 6.38 -4.54
N ILE A 46 2.84 7.67 -4.60
CA ILE A 46 1.98 8.33 -3.62
C ILE A 46 0.57 7.71 -3.57
N PRO A 47 -0.12 7.45 -4.69
CA PRO A 47 -1.43 6.80 -4.68
C PRO A 47 -1.37 5.38 -4.10
N VAL A 48 -0.39 4.57 -4.50
CA VAL A 48 -0.19 3.21 -3.96
C VAL A 48 0.06 3.25 -2.46
N LEU A 49 0.91 4.18 -2.00
CA LEU A 49 1.20 4.36 -0.58
C LEU A 49 -0.05 4.74 0.21
N THR A 50 -0.85 5.66 -0.33
CA THR A 50 -2.11 6.12 0.28
C THR A 50 -3.12 4.97 0.37
N LEU A 51 -3.31 4.23 -0.72
CA LEU A 51 -4.23 3.09 -0.75
C LEU A 51 -3.81 1.99 0.22
N THR A 52 -2.52 1.64 0.24
CA THR A 52 -1.99 0.63 1.18
C THR A 52 -2.06 1.09 2.63
N GLY A 53 -1.81 2.38 2.90
CA GLY A 53 -1.97 2.97 4.24
C GLY A 53 -3.42 2.91 4.73
N ILE A 54 -4.38 3.30 3.89
CA ILE A 54 -5.82 3.20 4.20
C ILE A 54 -6.22 1.74 4.41
N ALA A 55 -5.76 0.84 3.54
CA ALA A 55 -6.06 -0.59 3.67
C ALA A 55 -5.50 -1.17 4.96
N MET A 56 -4.31 -0.74 5.40
CA MET A 56 -3.69 -1.12 6.66
C MET A 56 -4.40 -0.50 7.88
N TRP A 57 -4.88 0.74 7.78
CA TRP A 57 -5.62 1.39 8.86
C TRP A 57 -7.01 0.76 9.06
N LYS A 58 -7.68 0.37 7.97
CA LYS A 58 -9.02 -0.23 8.00
C LYS A 58 -9.03 -1.73 7.70
N GLN A 59 -8.02 -2.49 8.14
CA GLN A 59 -7.91 -3.93 7.83
C GLN A 59 -9.15 -4.76 8.18
N ALA A 60 -9.82 -4.45 9.30
CA ALA A 60 -11.05 -5.13 9.70
C ALA A 60 -12.23 -4.84 8.75
N LEU A 61 -12.31 -3.62 8.20
CA LEU A 61 -13.33 -3.26 7.21
C LEU A 61 -13.02 -3.90 5.86
N VAL A 62 -11.75 -3.83 5.41
CA VAL A 62 -11.30 -4.44 4.14
C VAL A 62 -11.53 -5.95 4.12
N GLY A 63 -11.30 -6.65 5.24
CA GLY A 63 -11.63 -8.09 5.37
C GLY A 63 -13.12 -8.40 5.20
N ARG A 64 -14.02 -7.48 5.59
CA ARG A 64 -15.46 -7.62 5.34
C ARG A 64 -15.81 -7.43 3.86
N TRP A 65 -15.22 -6.43 3.20
CA TRP A 65 -15.43 -6.17 1.77
C TRP A 65 -14.88 -7.27 0.86
N LEU A 66 -13.75 -7.88 1.24
CA LEU A 66 -13.12 -8.98 0.47
C LEU A 66 -13.77 -10.35 0.73
N GLY A 67 -14.88 -10.41 1.49
CA GLY A 67 -15.60 -11.66 1.76
C GLY A 67 -14.85 -12.66 2.64
N THR A 68 -13.76 -12.24 3.28
CA THR A 68 -12.95 -13.10 4.15
C THR A 68 -13.38 -13.06 5.62
N GLY A 69 -14.50 -12.38 5.90
CA GLY A 69 -15.20 -12.43 7.17
C GLY A 69 -15.87 -13.79 7.37
N HIS A 70 -15.14 -14.76 7.92
CA HIS A 70 -15.77 -15.93 8.50
C HIS A 70 -16.66 -15.46 9.67
N PRO A 71 -17.95 -15.85 9.73
CA PRO A 71 -18.82 -15.48 10.83
C PRO A 71 -18.22 -16.05 12.11
N THR A 72 -17.80 -15.16 13.01
CA THR A 72 -17.46 -15.53 14.38
C THR A 72 -18.77 -15.95 15.01
N LYS A 73 -18.97 -17.26 15.18
CA LYS A 73 -20.07 -17.78 15.98
C LYS A 73 -19.93 -17.18 17.38
N MET A 74 -20.87 -16.31 17.73
CA MET A 74 -21.19 -15.99 19.13
C MET A 74 -21.96 -17.16 19.73
#